data_AF-A0A4V3XKQ4-F1
#
_entry.id   AF-A0A4V3XKQ4-F1
#
_cell.length_a   1.000
_cell.length_b   1.000
_cell.length_c   1.000
_cell.angle_alpha   90.00
_cell.angle_beta   90.00
_cell.angle_gamma   90.00
#
_symmetry.space_group_name_H-M   'P 1'
#
loop_
_entity.id
_entity.type
_entity.pdbx_description
1 polymer ?
#
loop_
_entity_poly.entity_id
_entity_poly.type
_entity_poly.pdbx_seq_one_letter_code
_entity_poly.pdbx_strand_id
1 'polypeptide(L)'
;MKYLSLFLFAAFLTACGDTSEATVDDTVETPETTMEPSDPAGTLQATVEAVQANGGDITALPGEAAVANIDTWTEQLEGVNGAEKVTSNLESLRETLSESPINGQLAGMQLISLAEDTRQVAGSTPGISALVAALQAGGEKLTASAFAGESLLDQTLQAGKSAAADITTLPANAAIGNVDGWIAELRGMDGTDEIVGDLEALKQELSAPTIDGAKTSDLLFSLAESTRSLADGSPGLATLAYLLESGAWRLQGISESK
;
A
#
# COMPACT_ATOMS: atom_id res chain seq x y z
N MET A 1 51.93 30.01 8.30
CA MET A 1 51.97 28.77 9.12
C MET A 1 50.68 28.01 8.83
N LYS A 2 50.60 26.71 8.52
CA LYS A 2 51.54 25.59 8.37
C LYS A 2 50.72 24.47 7.69
N TYR A 3 51.27 23.87 6.63
CA TYR A 3 51.27 22.45 6.17
C TYR A 3 49.98 21.61 6.21
N LEU A 4 49.52 20.97 5.12
CA LEU A 4 50.12 19.88 4.30
C LEU A 4 50.26 18.54 5.07
N SER A 5 49.48 17.53 4.66
CA SER A 5 49.74 16.06 4.65
C SER A 5 48.40 15.38 4.29
N LEU A 6 48.14 14.73 3.15
CA LEU A 6 48.90 13.74 2.37
C LEU A 6 49.23 12.50 3.21
N PHE A 7 48.37 11.47 3.10
CA PHE A 7 48.81 10.08 3.17
C PHE A 7 47.97 9.22 2.21
N LEU A 8 48.72 8.56 1.35
CA LEU A 8 48.40 7.64 0.28
C LEU A 8 49.18 6.38 0.66
N PHE A 9 48.54 5.20 0.79
CA PHE A 9 49.06 3.87 0.42
C PHE A 9 48.26 2.72 1.07
N ALA A 10 47.80 1.80 0.21
CA ALA A 10 47.88 0.33 0.33
C ALA A 10 46.87 -0.26 -0.68
N ALA A 11 47.23 -0.55 -1.93
CA ALA A 11 48.01 -1.72 -2.39
C ALA A 11 47.37 -3.06 -1.97
N PHE A 12 46.55 -3.63 -2.85
CA PHE A 12 46.40 -5.08 -2.97
C PHE A 12 46.85 -5.50 -4.38
N LEU A 13 48.00 -6.18 -4.41
CA LEU A 13 48.52 -6.97 -5.51
C LEU A 13 48.36 -8.44 -5.12
N THR A 14 47.51 -9.17 -5.84
CA THR A 14 47.50 -10.64 -6.08
C THR A 14 46.43 -10.85 -7.17
N ALA A 15 46.58 -11.64 -8.24
CA ALA A 15 47.44 -12.77 -8.52
C ALA A 15 47.69 -12.93 -10.04
N CYS A 16 48.76 -13.65 -10.37
CA CYS A 16 49.06 -14.19 -11.69
C CYS A 16 47.90 -14.98 -12.29
N GLY A 17 47.72 -14.86 -13.60
CA GLY A 17 46.95 -15.79 -14.43
C GLY A 17 47.47 -15.72 -15.85
N ASP A 18 48.61 -16.35 -16.09
CA ASP A 18 49.15 -16.65 -17.41
C ASP A 18 48.19 -17.62 -18.12
N THR A 19 47.63 -17.27 -19.28
CA THR A 19 46.96 -18.24 -20.14
C THR A 19 47.07 -17.83 -21.61
N SER A 20 47.69 -18.75 -22.34
CA SER A 20 48.05 -18.75 -23.74
C SER A 20 46.92 -18.37 -24.71
N GLU A 21 47.32 -17.73 -25.81
CA GLU A 21 46.61 -17.73 -27.08
C GLU A 21 46.30 -19.17 -27.52
N ALA A 22 45.02 -19.44 -27.76
CA ALA A 22 44.57 -20.49 -28.66
C ALA A 22 43.48 -19.89 -29.54
N THR A 23 43.83 -19.65 -30.80
CA THR A 23 42.90 -19.34 -31.88
C THR A 23 42.01 -20.55 -32.10
N VAL A 24 40.72 -20.46 -31.79
CA VAL A 24 39.70 -21.40 -32.25
C VAL A 24 38.57 -20.57 -32.84
N ASP A 25 38.47 -20.70 -34.17
CA ASP A 25 37.32 -20.36 -34.99
C ASP A 25 36.10 -21.14 -34.46
N ASP A 26 35.13 -20.43 -33.87
CA ASP A 26 33.87 -21.05 -33.50
C ASP A 26 32.70 -20.12 -33.81
N THR A 27 31.71 -20.75 -34.43
CA THR A 27 30.52 -20.13 -34.99
C THR A 27 29.67 -19.58 -33.85
N VAL A 28 29.41 -18.27 -33.87
CA VAL A 28 28.48 -17.64 -32.93
C VAL A 28 27.06 -18.05 -33.33
N GLU A 29 26.62 -19.21 -32.86
CA GLU A 29 25.20 -19.41 -32.58
C GLU A 29 24.87 -18.56 -31.35
N THR A 30 24.22 -17.43 -31.57
CA THR A 30 23.55 -16.67 -30.52
C THR A 30 22.62 -17.63 -29.78
N PRO A 31 22.84 -17.95 -28.49
CA PRO A 31 21.82 -18.63 -27.74
C PRO A 31 20.61 -17.71 -27.71
N GLU A 32 19.49 -18.18 -28.24
CA GLU A 32 18.20 -17.62 -27.87
C GLU A 32 18.12 -17.76 -26.35
N THR A 33 18.42 -16.68 -25.63
CA THR A 33 18.03 -16.51 -24.24
C THR A 33 16.51 -16.47 -24.24
N THR A 34 15.89 -17.64 -24.21
CA THR A 34 14.58 -17.81 -23.60
C THR A 34 14.73 -17.23 -22.20
N MET A 35 14.23 -16.02 -22.01
CA MET A 35 14.10 -15.41 -20.70
C MET A 35 13.19 -16.33 -19.91
N GLU A 36 13.79 -17.10 -19.00
CA GLU A 36 13.02 -17.79 -17.97
C GLU A 36 12.13 -16.74 -17.29
N PRO A 37 10.85 -17.05 -17.03
CA PRO A 37 10.01 -16.17 -16.24
C PRO A 37 10.72 -15.92 -14.91
N SER A 38 10.90 -14.65 -14.58
CA SER A 38 11.52 -14.15 -13.37
C SER A 38 11.03 -14.95 -12.15
N ASP A 39 11.93 -15.68 -11.48
CA ASP A 39 11.57 -16.50 -10.31
C ASP A 39 10.89 -15.62 -9.23
N PRO A 40 9.58 -15.80 -8.98
CA PRO A 40 8.86 -14.99 -8.00
C PRO A 40 9.36 -15.19 -6.57
N ALA A 41 9.96 -16.35 -6.27
CA ALA A 41 10.60 -16.56 -4.97
C ALA A 41 11.87 -15.70 -4.81
N GLY A 42 12.61 -15.46 -5.90
CA GLY A 42 13.81 -14.62 -5.91
C GLY A 42 13.54 -13.16 -5.58
N THR A 43 12.46 -12.58 -6.10
CA THR A 43 12.07 -11.18 -5.84
C THR A 43 11.53 -10.97 -4.43
N LEU A 44 10.70 -11.90 -3.94
CA LEU A 44 10.24 -11.89 -2.55
C LEU A 44 11.42 -11.94 -1.58
N GLN A 45 12.36 -12.85 -1.83
CA GLN A 45 13.59 -13.01 -1.06
C GLN A 45 14.42 -11.72 -1.07
N ALA A 46 14.64 -11.11 -2.24
CA ALA A 46 15.38 -9.85 -2.37
C ALA A 46 14.72 -8.69 -1.60
N THR A 47 13.39 -8.62 -1.61
CA THR A 47 12.63 -7.60 -0.86
C THR A 47 12.77 -7.82 0.64
N VAL A 48 12.65 -9.07 1.10
CA VAL A 48 12.85 -9.44 2.52
C VAL A 48 14.27 -9.11 2.96
N GLU A 49 15.28 -9.41 2.15
CA GLU A 49 16.68 -9.10 2.43
C GLU A 49 16.93 -7.59 2.49
N ALA A 50 16.36 -6.81 1.58
CA ALA A 50 16.46 -5.35 1.59
C ALA A 50 15.81 -4.75 2.86
N VAL A 51 14.66 -5.27 3.27
CA VAL A 51 13.99 -4.86 4.52
C VAL A 51 14.84 -5.24 5.74
N GLN A 52 15.38 -6.46 5.79
CA GLN A 52 16.24 -6.93 6.88
C GLN A 52 17.55 -6.13 6.97
N ALA A 53 18.15 -5.78 5.82
CA ALA A 53 19.33 -4.92 5.75
C ALA A 53 19.08 -3.53 6.35
N ASN A 54 17.81 -3.08 6.34
CA ASN A 54 17.35 -1.86 6.99
C ASN A 54 16.79 -2.10 8.40
N GLY A 55 17.18 -3.19 9.07
CA GLY A 55 16.77 -3.49 10.44
C GLY A 55 15.30 -3.91 10.57
N GLY A 56 14.68 -4.36 9.47
CA GLY A 56 13.26 -4.69 9.42
C GLY A 56 12.35 -3.49 9.13
N ASP A 57 12.92 -2.31 8.86
CA ASP A 57 12.15 -1.08 8.65
C ASP A 57 11.95 -0.81 7.15
N ILE A 58 10.76 -1.10 6.65
CA ILE A 58 10.41 -0.84 5.25
C ILE A 58 10.38 0.65 4.90
N THR A 59 10.17 1.54 5.89
CA THR A 59 10.14 2.99 5.67
C THR A 59 11.53 3.60 5.44
N ALA A 60 12.58 2.83 5.66
CA ALA A 60 13.96 3.23 5.38
C ALA A 60 14.37 2.99 3.92
N LEU A 61 13.55 2.30 3.12
CA LEU A 61 13.81 2.12 1.70
C LEU A 61 13.68 3.46 0.95
N PRO A 62 14.60 3.77 0.01
CA PRO A 62 14.43 4.90 -0.89
C PRO A 62 13.12 4.78 -1.69
N GLY A 63 12.42 5.89 -1.92
CA GLY A 63 11.12 5.88 -2.64
C GLY A 63 11.20 5.22 -4.02
N GLU A 64 12.25 5.50 -4.79
CA GLU A 64 12.49 4.87 -6.10
C GLU A 64 12.67 3.35 -6.00
N ALA A 65 13.37 2.88 -4.96
CA ALA A 65 13.57 1.45 -4.72
C ALA A 65 12.25 0.77 -4.27
N ALA A 66 11.43 1.47 -3.47
CA ALA A 66 10.12 0.99 -3.07
C ALA A 66 9.19 0.84 -4.29
N VAL A 67 9.14 1.84 -5.19
CA VAL A 67 8.35 1.80 -6.42
C VAL A 67 8.82 0.67 -7.35
N ALA A 68 10.13 0.52 -7.56
CA ALA A 68 10.67 -0.56 -8.41
C ALA A 68 10.36 -1.97 -7.85
N ASN A 69 10.40 -2.13 -6.53
CA ASN A 69 9.99 -3.37 -5.88
C ASN A 69 8.49 -3.62 -6.12
N ILE A 70 7.64 -2.60 -5.97
CA ILE A 70 6.19 -2.73 -6.21
C ILE A 70 5.90 -3.13 -7.67
N ASP A 71 6.53 -2.49 -8.65
CA ASP A 71 6.36 -2.83 -10.07
C ASP A 71 6.66 -4.32 -10.32
N THR A 72 7.77 -4.80 -9.77
CA THR A 72 8.17 -6.20 -9.91
C THR A 72 7.15 -7.15 -9.24
N TRP A 73 6.60 -6.77 -8.08
CA TRP A 73 5.60 -7.58 -7.39
C TRP A 73 4.27 -7.64 -8.13
N THR A 74 3.82 -6.51 -8.67
CA THR A 74 2.59 -6.46 -9.47
C THR A 74 2.70 -7.35 -10.70
N GLU A 75 3.83 -7.29 -11.43
CA GLU A 75 4.09 -8.16 -12.59
C GLU A 75 4.07 -9.65 -12.21
N GLN A 76 4.63 -10.01 -11.04
CA GLN A 76 4.68 -11.41 -10.59
C GLN A 76 3.36 -11.97 -10.09
N LEU A 77 2.51 -11.11 -9.54
CA LEU A 77 1.20 -11.48 -9.04
C LEU A 77 0.13 -11.42 -10.14
N GLU A 78 0.44 -10.87 -11.32
CA GLU A 78 -0.48 -10.83 -12.45
C GLU A 78 -0.91 -12.25 -12.85
N GLY A 79 -2.23 -12.49 -12.85
CA GLY A 79 -2.80 -13.80 -13.18
C GLY A 79 -2.70 -14.85 -12.06
N VAL A 80 -2.15 -14.52 -10.90
CA VAL A 80 -2.20 -15.39 -9.71
C VAL A 80 -3.61 -15.33 -9.12
N ASN A 81 -4.31 -16.47 -9.13
CA ASN A 81 -5.67 -16.55 -8.60
C ASN A 81 -5.72 -16.16 -7.11
N GLY A 82 -6.57 -15.19 -6.77
CA GLY A 82 -6.74 -14.69 -5.41
C GLY A 82 -5.78 -13.55 -5.04
N ALA A 83 -4.84 -13.16 -5.90
CA ALA A 83 -3.89 -12.07 -5.65
C ALA A 83 -4.42 -10.69 -6.10
N GLU A 84 -5.63 -10.61 -6.67
CA GLU A 84 -6.17 -9.40 -7.32
C GLU A 84 -6.26 -8.20 -6.35
N LYS A 85 -6.53 -8.47 -5.07
CA LYS A 85 -6.54 -7.44 -4.02
C LYS A 85 -5.14 -6.95 -3.68
N VAL A 86 -4.16 -7.85 -3.65
CA VAL A 86 -2.76 -7.53 -3.36
C VAL A 86 -2.20 -6.66 -4.48
N THR A 87 -2.46 -7.00 -5.75
CA THR A 87 -2.02 -6.20 -6.91
C THR A 87 -2.67 -4.81 -6.92
N SER A 88 -3.97 -4.72 -6.65
CA SER A 88 -4.67 -3.42 -6.59
C SER A 88 -4.14 -2.53 -5.44
N ASN A 89 -3.85 -3.10 -4.27
CA ASN A 89 -3.25 -2.36 -3.15
C ASN A 89 -1.80 -1.95 -3.43
N LEU A 90 -1.04 -2.78 -4.14
CA LEU A 90 0.31 -2.45 -4.60
C LEU A 90 0.30 -1.27 -5.58
N GLU A 91 -0.59 -1.28 -6.58
CA GLU A 91 -0.77 -0.17 -7.53
C GLU A 91 -1.13 1.13 -6.81
N SER A 92 -2.08 1.06 -5.86
CA SER A 92 -2.46 2.22 -5.05
C SER A 92 -1.29 2.77 -4.22
N LEU A 93 -0.48 1.90 -3.61
CA LEU A 93 0.71 2.30 -2.86
C LEU A 93 1.77 2.94 -3.76
N ARG A 94 1.97 2.39 -4.95
CA ARG A 94 2.90 2.92 -5.96
C ARG A 94 2.53 4.34 -6.36
N GLU A 95 1.25 4.60 -6.62
CA GLU A 95 0.74 5.93 -6.96
C GLU A 95 1.06 6.92 -5.83
N THR A 96 0.71 6.60 -4.59
CA THR A 96 1.00 7.44 -3.42
C THR A 96 2.49 7.72 -3.25
N LEU A 97 3.35 6.72 -3.44
CA LEU A 97 4.81 6.89 -3.33
C LEU A 97 5.41 7.71 -4.48
N SER A 98 4.69 7.85 -5.58
CA SER A 98 5.08 8.66 -6.74
C SER A 98 4.61 10.12 -6.63
N GLU A 99 3.75 10.44 -5.65
CA GLU A 99 3.30 11.81 -5.41
C GLU A 99 4.41 12.72 -4.88
N SER A 100 4.27 14.02 -5.15
CA SER A 100 5.16 15.05 -4.60
C SER A 100 4.34 16.20 -4.02
N PRO A 101 4.34 16.40 -2.68
CA PRO A 101 4.98 15.57 -1.65
C PRO A 101 4.24 14.24 -1.43
N ILE A 102 4.96 13.19 -1.00
CA ILE A 102 4.36 11.89 -0.65
C ILE A 102 3.39 12.07 0.52
N ASN A 103 2.17 11.56 0.37
CA ASN A 103 1.23 11.42 1.47
C ASN A 103 1.61 10.21 2.37
N GLY A 104 2.51 10.45 3.32
CA GLY A 104 2.99 9.40 4.22
C GLY A 104 1.88 8.72 5.04
N GLN A 105 0.77 9.40 5.32
CA GLN A 105 -0.36 8.84 6.06
C GLN A 105 -1.09 7.79 5.22
N LEU A 106 -1.46 8.15 4.00
CA LEU A 106 -2.08 7.25 3.03
C LEU A 106 -1.17 6.05 2.74
N ALA A 107 0.11 6.29 2.49
CA ALA A 107 1.10 5.23 2.28
C ALA A 107 1.14 4.27 3.48
N GLY A 108 1.11 4.80 4.71
CA GLY A 108 1.08 3.98 5.91
C GLY A 108 -0.15 3.09 6.02
N MET A 109 -1.32 3.59 5.60
CA MET A 109 -2.56 2.81 5.62
C MET A 109 -2.61 1.75 4.53
N GLN A 110 -2.12 2.09 3.33
CA GLN A 110 -1.96 1.14 2.23
C GLN A 110 -1.01 0.00 2.62
N LEU A 111 0.08 0.28 3.35
CA LEU A 111 0.96 -0.77 3.88
C LEU A 111 0.26 -1.70 4.87
N ILE A 112 -0.59 -1.19 5.75
CA ILE A 112 -1.37 -2.01 6.70
C ILE A 112 -2.36 -2.90 5.95
N SER A 113 -3.10 -2.35 4.99
CA SER A 113 -4.05 -3.13 4.18
C SER A 113 -3.33 -4.20 3.35
N LEU A 114 -2.21 -3.84 2.73
CA LEU A 114 -1.38 -4.77 1.96
C LEU A 114 -0.83 -5.91 2.83
N ALA A 115 -0.45 -5.64 4.09
CA ALA A 115 -0.02 -6.67 5.03
C ALA A 115 -1.13 -7.69 5.32
N GLU A 116 -2.37 -7.23 5.47
CA GLU A 116 -3.52 -8.10 5.72
C GLU A 116 -3.88 -8.92 4.47
N ASP A 117 -3.95 -8.29 3.31
CA ASP A 117 -4.29 -9.01 2.07
C ASP A 117 -3.19 -10.02 1.72
N THR A 118 -1.92 -9.65 1.89
CA THR A 118 -0.79 -10.58 1.70
C THR A 118 -0.89 -11.77 2.66
N ARG A 119 -1.28 -11.54 3.93
CA ARG A 119 -1.51 -12.60 4.91
C ARG A 119 -2.63 -13.56 4.49
N GLN A 120 -3.71 -13.04 3.92
CA GLN A 120 -4.84 -13.84 3.45
C GLN A 120 -4.47 -14.71 2.24
N VAL A 121 -3.73 -14.16 1.27
CA VAL A 121 -3.35 -14.86 0.04
C VAL A 121 -2.28 -15.92 0.29
N ALA A 122 -1.25 -15.61 1.08
CA ALA A 122 -0.07 -16.47 1.20
C ALA A 122 -0.09 -17.46 2.38
N GLY A 123 -1.06 -17.33 3.29
CA GLY A 123 -1.18 -18.19 4.46
C GLY A 123 0.10 -18.26 5.30
N SER A 124 0.54 -19.47 5.65
CA SER A 124 1.70 -19.72 6.53
C SER A 124 3.04 -19.89 5.81
N THR A 125 3.18 -19.40 4.58
CA THR A 125 4.41 -19.55 3.79
C THR A 125 5.61 -18.89 4.50
N PRO A 126 6.72 -19.62 4.73
CA PRO A 126 7.92 -19.06 5.35
C PRO A 126 8.46 -17.86 4.55
N GLY A 127 8.89 -16.79 5.25
CA GLY A 127 9.36 -15.55 4.64
C GLY A 127 8.26 -14.50 4.44
N ILE A 128 7.03 -14.93 4.13
CA ILE A 128 5.89 -14.02 3.97
C ILE A 128 5.47 -13.41 5.31
N SER A 129 5.57 -14.18 6.41
CA SER A 129 5.29 -13.65 7.74
C SER A 129 6.22 -12.50 8.16
N ALA A 130 7.49 -12.54 7.76
CA ALA A 130 8.46 -11.49 8.05
C ALA A 130 8.16 -10.21 7.25
N LEU A 131 7.80 -10.36 5.97
CA LEU A 131 7.35 -9.24 5.16
C LEU A 131 6.05 -8.64 5.69
N VAL A 132 5.03 -9.45 5.98
CA VAL A 132 3.76 -9.00 6.56
C VAL A 132 4.00 -8.20 7.84
N ALA A 133 4.91 -8.66 8.71
CA ALA A 133 5.28 -7.92 9.91
C ALA A 133 5.97 -6.58 9.60
N ALA A 134 6.84 -6.53 8.59
CA ALA A 134 7.53 -5.30 8.17
C ALA A 134 6.57 -4.29 7.52
N LEU A 135 5.65 -4.75 6.67
CA LEU A 135 4.58 -3.93 6.08
C LEU A 135 3.71 -3.32 7.18
N GLN A 136 3.25 -4.15 8.12
CA GLN A 136 2.44 -3.70 9.24
C GLN A 136 3.19 -2.69 10.13
N ALA A 137 4.44 -2.99 10.53
CA ALA A 137 5.25 -2.10 11.35
C ALA A 137 5.55 -0.77 10.66
N GLY A 138 5.86 -0.80 9.35
CA GLY A 138 6.06 0.39 8.55
C GLY A 138 4.81 1.26 8.46
N GLY A 139 3.66 0.64 8.24
CA GLY A 139 2.38 1.33 8.21
C GLY A 139 1.97 1.93 9.56
N GLU A 140 2.18 1.19 10.66
CA GLU A 140 1.97 1.69 12.02
C GLU A 140 2.87 2.90 12.32
N LYS A 141 4.14 2.84 11.91
CA LYS A 141 5.11 3.94 12.06
C LYS A 141 4.68 5.20 11.30
N LEU A 142 4.28 5.05 10.04
CA LEU A 142 3.85 6.17 9.19
C LEU A 142 2.53 6.80 9.66
N THR A 143 1.66 6.02 10.29
CA THR A 143 0.37 6.49 10.82
C THR A 143 0.42 6.91 12.29
N ALA A 144 1.52 6.70 13.02
CA ALA A 144 1.62 6.89 14.47
C ALA A 144 1.35 8.34 14.93
N SER A 145 1.79 9.32 14.14
CA SER A 145 1.66 10.75 14.43
C SER A 145 0.55 11.46 13.62
N ALA A 146 -0.15 10.71 12.75
CA ALA A 146 -0.97 11.25 11.67
C ALA A 146 -2.35 11.79 12.09
N PHE A 147 -2.96 11.23 13.14
CA PHE A 147 -4.37 11.47 13.49
C PHE A 147 -4.55 12.10 14.88
N ALA A 148 -3.57 12.88 15.34
CA ALA A 148 -3.60 13.49 16.67
C ALA A 148 -4.45 14.78 16.76
N GLY A 149 -5.22 15.11 15.71
CA GLY A 149 -6.06 16.30 15.68
C GLY A 149 -7.47 16.05 16.22
N GLU A 150 -8.20 17.15 16.49
CA GLU A 150 -9.58 17.11 17.00
C GLU A 150 -10.62 17.19 15.88
N SER A 151 -10.21 17.30 14.61
CA SER A 151 -11.14 17.44 13.49
C SER A 151 -11.99 16.17 13.31
N LEU A 152 -13.17 16.31 12.72
CA LEU A 152 -14.03 15.16 12.41
C LEU A 152 -13.32 14.17 11.48
N LEU A 153 -12.50 14.70 10.57
CA LEU A 153 -11.62 13.90 9.71
C LEU A 153 -10.64 13.07 10.55
N ASP A 154 -9.94 13.69 11.49
CA ASP A 154 -9.01 12.97 12.36
C ASP A 154 -9.71 11.89 13.20
N GLN A 155 -10.90 12.19 13.73
CA GLN A 155 -11.71 11.23 14.49
C GLN A 155 -12.14 10.04 13.62
N THR A 156 -12.56 10.30 12.37
CA THR A 156 -12.96 9.27 11.41
C THR A 156 -11.76 8.39 11.03
N LEU A 157 -10.61 9.01 10.73
CA LEU A 157 -9.38 8.31 10.39
C LEU A 157 -8.83 7.49 11.57
N GLN A 158 -8.91 8.03 12.79
CA GLN A 158 -8.54 7.31 14.01
C GLN A 158 -9.43 6.09 14.25
N ALA A 159 -10.74 6.22 14.03
CA ALA A 159 -11.68 5.12 14.15
C ALA A 159 -11.33 3.99 13.15
N GLY A 160 -11.04 4.34 11.88
CA GLY A 160 -10.59 3.39 10.85
C GLY A 160 -9.24 2.72 11.17
N LYS A 161 -8.30 3.46 11.77
CA LYS A 161 -6.95 2.94 12.12
C LYS A 161 -7.00 1.81 13.16
N SER A 162 -7.87 1.93 14.17
CA SER A 162 -7.93 1.00 15.30
C SER A 162 -8.31 -0.45 14.91
N ALA A 163 -8.72 -0.65 13.66
CA ALA A 163 -9.09 -1.94 13.12
C ALA A 163 -8.39 -2.27 11.79
N ALA A 164 -7.06 -2.11 11.74
CA ALA A 164 -6.25 -2.46 10.56
C ALA A 164 -6.65 -1.70 9.28
N ALA A 165 -7.05 -0.43 9.41
CA ALA A 165 -7.55 0.40 8.30
C ALA A 165 -8.83 -0.16 7.64
N ASP A 166 -9.60 -0.97 8.38
CA ASP A 166 -10.84 -1.57 7.91
C ASP A 166 -12.06 -0.92 8.56
N ILE A 167 -12.76 -0.05 7.81
CA ILE A 167 -13.96 0.63 8.29
C ILE A 167 -15.15 -0.32 8.50
N THR A 168 -15.15 -1.53 7.92
CA THR A 168 -16.26 -2.49 8.05
C THR A 168 -16.36 -3.12 9.43
N THR A 169 -15.30 -2.98 10.23
CA THR A 169 -15.24 -3.45 11.62
C THR A 169 -15.86 -2.45 12.60
N LEU A 170 -16.16 -1.22 12.16
CA LEU A 170 -16.79 -0.22 13.00
C LEU A 170 -18.20 -0.66 13.40
N PRO A 171 -18.57 -0.54 14.69
CA PRO A 171 -19.94 -0.74 15.10
C PRO A 171 -20.88 0.18 14.29
N ALA A 172 -22.01 -0.34 13.80
CA ALA A 172 -22.91 0.40 12.92
C ALA A 172 -23.37 1.74 13.52
N ASN A 173 -23.57 1.81 14.85
CA ASN A 173 -23.92 3.04 15.55
C ASN A 173 -22.77 4.08 15.56
N ALA A 174 -21.51 3.63 15.65
CA ALA A 174 -20.36 4.51 15.54
C ALA A 174 -20.19 5.02 14.10
N ALA A 175 -20.36 4.13 13.11
CA ALA A 175 -20.34 4.50 11.69
C ALA A 175 -21.42 5.54 11.36
N ILE A 176 -22.67 5.34 11.82
CA ILE A 176 -23.76 6.32 11.68
C ILE A 176 -23.41 7.66 12.33
N GLY A 177 -22.81 7.65 13.54
CA GLY A 177 -22.39 8.86 14.22
C GLY A 177 -21.34 9.66 13.42
N ASN A 178 -20.37 8.97 12.81
CA ASN A 178 -19.39 9.60 11.94
C ASN A 178 -20.05 10.18 10.68
N VAL A 179 -20.96 9.43 10.05
CA VAL A 179 -21.72 9.89 8.87
C VAL A 179 -22.55 11.13 9.19
N ASP A 180 -23.21 11.18 10.35
CA ASP A 180 -23.96 12.35 10.80
C ASP A 180 -23.08 13.58 11.00
N GLY A 181 -21.87 13.40 11.52
CA GLY A 181 -20.88 14.47 11.59
C GLY A 181 -20.56 15.02 10.20
N TRP A 182 -20.29 14.13 9.23
CA TRP A 182 -19.89 14.54 7.88
C TRP A 182 -21.00 15.24 7.12
N ILE A 183 -22.24 14.74 7.23
CA ILE A 183 -23.42 15.42 6.69
C ILE A 183 -23.53 16.83 7.27
N ALA A 184 -23.35 16.99 8.59
CA ALA A 184 -23.47 18.29 9.24
C ALA A 184 -22.37 19.26 8.79
N GLU A 185 -21.15 18.79 8.57
CA GLU A 185 -20.03 19.60 8.12
C GLU A 185 -20.16 20.01 6.66
N LEU A 186 -20.56 19.08 5.78
CA LEU A 186 -20.63 19.31 4.34
C LEU A 186 -21.89 20.06 3.90
N ARG A 187 -22.97 20.02 4.69
CA ARG A 187 -24.26 20.60 4.30
C ARG A 187 -24.14 22.12 4.14
N GLY A 188 -24.46 22.60 2.94
CA GLY A 188 -24.42 24.02 2.58
C GLY A 188 -23.06 24.50 2.10
N MET A 189 -22.10 23.60 1.92
CA MET A 189 -20.90 23.87 1.12
C MET A 189 -21.23 23.69 -0.37
N ASP A 190 -20.81 24.61 -1.22
CA ASP A 190 -21.03 24.49 -2.66
C ASP A 190 -20.27 23.27 -3.21
N GLY A 191 -20.95 22.43 -4.00
CA GLY A 191 -20.36 21.27 -4.67
C GLY A 191 -20.30 19.99 -3.84
N THR A 192 -20.90 19.94 -2.64
CA THR A 192 -20.92 18.74 -1.78
C THR A 192 -22.27 18.01 -1.78
N ASP A 193 -23.25 18.48 -2.55
CA ASP A 193 -24.62 17.95 -2.52
C ASP A 193 -24.69 16.44 -2.83
N GLU A 194 -23.88 15.97 -3.77
CA GLU A 194 -23.79 14.55 -4.14
C GLU A 194 -23.25 13.70 -2.98
N ILE A 195 -22.16 14.14 -2.34
CA ILE A 195 -21.59 13.46 -1.18
C ILE A 195 -22.59 13.42 -0.02
N VAL A 196 -23.28 14.54 0.24
CA VAL A 196 -24.30 14.58 1.29
C VAL A 196 -25.42 13.59 0.98
N GLY A 197 -25.86 13.48 -0.27
CA GLY A 197 -26.87 12.50 -0.71
C GLY A 197 -26.41 11.06 -0.48
N ASP A 198 -25.18 10.73 -0.88
CA ASP A 198 -24.61 9.40 -0.69
C ASP A 198 -24.41 9.05 0.79
N LEU A 199 -24.00 10.02 1.61
CA LEU A 199 -23.90 9.85 3.06
C LEU A 199 -25.28 9.61 3.71
N GLU A 200 -26.31 10.32 3.27
CA GLU A 200 -27.69 10.10 3.74
C GLU A 200 -28.19 8.70 3.35
N ALA A 201 -27.88 8.23 2.14
CA ALA A 201 -28.19 6.88 1.70
C ALA A 201 -27.41 5.80 2.49
N LEU A 202 -26.12 6.02 2.75
CA LEU A 202 -25.29 5.14 3.57
C LEU A 202 -25.83 5.05 5.00
N LYS A 203 -26.19 6.18 5.61
CA LYS A 203 -26.81 6.22 6.93
C LYS A 203 -28.10 5.40 6.97
N GLN A 204 -28.95 5.54 5.96
CA GLN A 204 -30.20 4.79 5.86
C GLN A 204 -29.93 3.28 5.83
N GLU A 205 -28.95 2.85 5.04
CA GLU A 205 -28.56 1.44 4.92
C GLU A 205 -28.00 0.90 6.24
N LEU A 206 -27.07 1.62 6.88
CA LEU A 206 -26.50 1.24 8.17
C LEU A 206 -27.53 1.19 9.30
N SER A 207 -28.65 1.93 9.17
CA SER A 207 -29.75 1.95 10.14
C SER A 207 -30.78 0.85 9.92
N ALA A 208 -30.68 0.09 8.83
CA ALA A 208 -31.62 -0.97 8.52
C ALA A 208 -31.51 -2.13 9.53
N PRO A 209 -32.61 -2.87 9.80
CA PRO A 209 -32.57 -4.06 10.66
C PRO A 209 -31.61 -5.15 10.16
N THR A 210 -31.30 -5.12 8.86
CA THR A 210 -30.32 -5.98 8.21
C THR A 210 -29.60 -5.13 7.18
N ILE A 211 -28.27 -5.09 7.26
CA ILE A 211 -27.43 -4.32 6.36
C ILE A 211 -27.21 -5.12 5.08
N ASP A 212 -27.57 -4.54 3.93
CA ASP A 212 -27.21 -5.08 2.63
C ASP A 212 -25.76 -4.71 2.31
N GLY A 213 -24.87 -5.70 2.42
CA GLY A 213 -23.44 -5.51 2.18
C GLY A 213 -23.11 -5.10 0.74
N ALA A 214 -23.88 -5.54 -0.26
CA ALA A 214 -23.65 -5.17 -1.65
C ALA A 214 -24.01 -3.70 -1.88
N LYS A 215 -25.20 -3.30 -1.43
CA LYS A 215 -25.63 -1.90 -1.52
C LYS A 215 -24.75 -0.96 -0.69
N THR A 216 -24.32 -1.40 0.50
CA THR A 216 -23.37 -0.63 1.32
C THR A 216 -22.04 -0.47 0.60
N SER A 217 -21.54 -1.53 -0.06
CA SER A 217 -20.32 -1.46 -0.87
C SER A 217 -20.44 -0.46 -2.01
N ASP A 218 -21.53 -0.49 -2.79
CA ASP A 218 -21.76 0.44 -3.89
C ASP A 218 -21.76 1.91 -3.41
N LEU A 219 -22.39 2.18 -2.26
CA LEU A 219 -22.38 3.51 -1.65
C LEU A 219 -20.99 3.94 -1.20
N LEU A 220 -20.19 3.02 -0.63
CA LEU A 220 -18.82 3.31 -0.22
C LEU A 220 -17.91 3.61 -1.42
N PHE A 221 -18.08 2.93 -2.57
CA PHE A 221 -17.36 3.27 -3.80
C PHE A 221 -17.74 4.67 -4.31
N SER A 222 -19.04 4.99 -4.36
CA SER A 222 -19.52 6.31 -4.79
C SER A 222 -18.96 7.43 -3.91
N LEU A 223 -18.97 7.21 -2.58
CA LEU A 223 -18.39 8.14 -1.63
C LEU A 223 -16.87 8.27 -1.79
N ALA A 224 -16.15 7.19 -2.07
CA ALA A 224 -14.71 7.23 -2.30
C ALA A 224 -14.36 8.05 -3.55
N GLU A 225 -15.08 7.83 -4.66
CA GLU A 225 -14.90 8.57 -5.91
C GLU A 225 -15.16 10.07 -5.70
N SER A 226 -16.30 10.38 -5.08
CA SER A 226 -16.68 11.77 -4.80
C SER A 226 -15.70 12.45 -3.83
N THR A 227 -15.27 11.76 -2.76
CA THR A 227 -14.28 12.28 -1.81
C THR A 227 -12.94 12.54 -2.49
N ARG A 228 -12.51 11.66 -3.41
CA ARG A 228 -11.28 11.83 -4.20
C ARG A 228 -11.38 13.04 -5.13
N SER A 229 -12.54 13.29 -5.73
CA SER A 229 -12.75 14.47 -6.57
C SER A 229 -12.60 15.79 -5.81
N LEU A 230 -12.95 15.79 -4.52
CA LEU A 230 -12.79 16.94 -3.62
C LEU A 230 -11.41 17.02 -2.95
N ALA A 231 -10.58 15.98 -3.09
CA ALA A 231 -9.32 15.87 -2.37
C ALA A 231 -8.20 16.75 -2.95
N ASP A 232 -8.48 17.71 -3.85
CA ASP A 232 -7.48 18.54 -4.54
C ASP A 232 -6.46 19.15 -3.55
N GLY A 233 -5.30 18.47 -3.43
CA GLY A 233 -4.24 18.82 -2.49
C GLY A 233 -4.51 18.57 -1.00
N SER A 234 -5.54 17.82 -0.61
CA SER A 234 -5.86 17.46 0.79
C SER A 234 -5.49 16.00 1.12
N PRO A 235 -4.34 15.75 1.77
CA PRO A 235 -3.88 14.41 2.14
C PRO A 235 -4.89 13.62 2.98
N GLY A 236 -5.64 14.30 3.85
CA GLY A 236 -6.63 13.67 4.70
C GLY A 236 -7.86 13.17 3.94
N LEU A 237 -8.33 13.91 2.93
CA LEU A 237 -9.44 13.46 2.07
C LEU A 237 -9.02 12.31 1.16
N ALA A 238 -7.81 12.33 0.61
CA ALA A 238 -7.26 11.19 -0.13
C ALA A 238 -7.19 9.91 0.73
N THR A 239 -6.81 10.07 2.01
CA THR A 239 -6.80 8.98 2.99
C THR A 239 -8.20 8.45 3.28
N LEU A 240 -9.18 9.33 3.44
CA LEU A 240 -10.58 8.95 3.65
C LEU A 240 -11.16 8.23 2.43
N ALA A 241 -10.90 8.73 1.22
CA ALA A 241 -11.33 8.07 -0.02
C ALA A 241 -10.80 6.63 -0.11
N TYR A 242 -9.52 6.43 0.20
CA TYR A 242 -8.92 5.08 0.25
C TYR A 242 -9.60 4.16 1.29
N LEU A 243 -9.90 4.67 2.49
CA LEU A 243 -10.62 3.89 3.50
C LEU A 243 -12.00 3.44 3.05
N LEU A 244 -12.74 4.36 2.41
CA LEU A 244 -14.08 4.09 1.89
C LEU A 244 -14.02 2.99 0.82
N GLU A 245 -13.11 3.12 -0.13
CA GLU A 245 -12.89 2.14 -1.20
C GLU A 245 -12.44 0.77 -0.67
N SER A 246 -11.47 0.74 0.25
CA SER A 246 -11.02 -0.51 0.88
C SER A 246 -12.16 -1.20 1.63
N GLY A 247 -12.99 -0.43 2.35
CA GLY A 247 -14.19 -0.96 3.00
C GLY A 247 -15.19 -1.54 2.00
N ALA A 248 -15.38 -0.87 0.86
CA ALA A 248 -16.26 -1.34 -0.22
C ALA A 248 -15.82 -2.71 -0.77
N TRP A 249 -14.54 -2.86 -1.10
CA TRP A 249 -13.97 -4.12 -1.59
C TRP A 249 -14.11 -5.29 -0.59
N ARG A 250 -13.99 -5.00 0.70
CA ARG A 250 -14.15 -6.00 1.76
C ARG A 250 -15.59 -6.51 1.83
N LEU A 251 -16.57 -5.64 1.67
CA LEU A 251 -17.99 -6.01 1.66
C LEU A 251 -18.37 -6.84 0.41
N GLN A 252 -17.79 -6.55 -0.76
CA GLN A 252 -18.00 -7.39 -1.96
C GLN A 252 -17.49 -8.82 -1.75
N GLY A 253 -16.28 -8.99 -1.19
CA GLY A 253 -15.74 -10.33 -0.89
C GLY A 253 -16.55 -11.11 0.15
N ILE A 254 -17.28 -10.44 1.05
CA ILE A 254 -18.22 -11.10 1.98
C ILE A 254 -19.47 -11.59 1.23
N SER A 255 -19.92 -10.87 0.21
CA SER A 255 -21.13 -11.20 -0.55
C SER A 255 -21.01 -12.46 -1.40
N GLU A 256 -19.80 -12.79 -1.88
CA GLU A 256 -19.54 -14.00 -2.70
C GLU A 256 -19.45 -15.30 -1.87
N SER A 257 -19.43 -15.20 -0.54
CA SER A 257 -19.26 -16.34 0.38
C SER A 257 -20.56 -16.98 0.89
N LYS A 258 -21.72 -16.62 0.33
CA LYS A 258 -23.05 -17.13 0.76
C LYS A 258 -23.73 -18.06 -0.25
#